data_AF-A0A3G4SND2-F1
#
_entry.id   AF-A0A3G4SND2-F1
#
_cell.length_a   1.000
_cell.length_b   1.000
_cell.length_c   1.000
_cell.angle_alpha   90.00
_cell.angle_beta   90.00
_cell.angle_gamma   90.00
#
_symmetry.space_group_name_H-M   'P 1'
#
loop_
_entity.id
_entity.type
_entity.pdbx_description
1 polymer ?
#
loop_
_entity_poly.entity_id
_entity_poly.type
_entity_poly.pdbx_seq_one_letter_code
_entity_poly.pdbx_strand_id
1 'polypeptide(L)'
;KVNKNILLCFFGVLLISFLYYFYWVFYFPELDPIFILDRGSRYFLLYVFYFLALYYSLRQNIKDIRAGAALIIIVVIFSVLLNYLDPAIINNKSIIQYNDFISPERLRGFSLEASVFGYQIVCSILLLAVLLNWSTFFLVTVTIVIAILTTSKGAALSFLICICFYFSLKGKLMFRVLLSLCSIVISYIIFKYYFLDALASDIDTYSSVATRGTMFIVGLKIFLFNPLGVGFFGYLPSIYDFTSGVIDFIKSHFPFLNFDEVYTYTI
;
A
#
# COMPACT_ATOMS: atom_id res chain seq x y z
N LYS A 1 10.05 19.83 -20.80
CA LYS A 1 8.81 19.86 -21.62
C LYS A 1 7.98 18.64 -21.25
N VAL A 2 6.75 18.82 -20.74
CA VAL A 2 5.91 17.67 -20.37
C VAL A 2 5.57 16.88 -21.62
N ASN A 3 5.72 15.57 -21.55
CA ASN A 3 5.30 14.69 -22.60
C ASN A 3 3.76 14.75 -22.71
N LYS A 4 3.24 15.31 -23.80
CA LYS A 4 1.79 15.37 -24.09
C LYS A 4 1.14 13.98 -23.97
N ASN A 5 1.92 12.93 -24.20
CA ASN A 5 1.47 11.54 -24.10
C ASN A 5 1.04 11.17 -22.67
N ILE A 6 1.65 11.73 -21.62
CA ILE A 6 1.24 11.42 -20.23
C ILE A 6 -0.14 12.00 -19.93
N LEU A 7 -0.39 13.22 -20.39
CA LEU A 7 -1.69 13.87 -20.25
C LEU A 7 -2.76 13.13 -21.06
N LEU A 8 -2.42 12.73 -22.29
CA LEU A 8 -3.30 11.92 -23.13
C LEU A 8 -3.61 10.55 -22.50
N CYS A 9 -2.61 9.87 -21.93
CA CYS A 9 -2.83 8.61 -21.20
C CYS A 9 -3.75 8.82 -19.99
N PHE A 10 -3.56 9.90 -19.22
CA PHE A 10 -4.43 10.22 -18.09
C PHE A 10 -5.89 10.41 -18.52
N PHE A 11 -6.14 11.24 -19.53
CA PHE A 11 -7.48 11.45 -20.06
C PHE A 11 -8.04 10.18 -20.72
N GLY A 12 -7.20 9.35 -21.34
CA GLY A 12 -7.58 8.05 -21.87
C GLY A 12 -8.04 7.08 -20.78
N VAL A 13 -7.30 6.97 -19.67
CA VAL A 13 -7.68 6.15 -18.51
C VAL A 13 -8.96 6.67 -17.86
N LEU A 14 -9.14 7.99 -17.80
CA LEU A 14 -10.37 8.61 -17.31
C LEU A 14 -11.57 8.26 -18.19
N LEU A 15 -11.41 8.37 -19.51
CA LEU A 15 -12.45 8.01 -20.48
C LEU A 15 -12.82 6.53 -20.35
N ILE A 16 -11.83 5.63 -20.28
CA ILE A 16 -12.05 4.19 -20.07
C ILE A 16 -12.80 3.95 -18.75
N SER A 17 -12.43 4.66 -17.68
CA SER A 17 -13.14 4.54 -16.39
C SER A 17 -14.60 4.99 -16.50
N PHE A 18 -14.89 6.06 -17.24
CA PHE A 18 -16.25 6.51 -17.52
C PHE A 18 -17.03 5.51 -18.40
N LEU A 19 -16.40 4.88 -19.38
CA LEU A 19 -17.03 3.82 -20.16
C LEU A 19 -17.37 2.60 -19.29
N TYR A 20 -16.50 2.24 -18.35
CA TYR A 20 -16.79 1.21 -17.36
C TYR A 20 -17.98 1.56 -16.48
N TYR A 21 -18.16 2.83 -16.09
CA TYR A 21 -19.35 3.24 -15.35
C TYR A 21 -20.64 2.84 -16.10
N PHE A 22 -20.75 3.19 -17.38
CA PHE A 22 -21.92 2.80 -18.18
C PHE A 22 -22.05 1.29 -18.31
N TYR A 23 -20.95 0.59 -18.62
CA TYR A 23 -20.95 -0.87 -18.70
C TYR A 23 -21.51 -1.53 -17.43
N TRP A 24 -21.03 -1.12 -16.25
CA TRP A 24 -21.44 -1.71 -14.98
C TRP A 24 -22.86 -1.35 -14.58
N VAL A 25 -23.33 -0.13 -14.89
CA VAL A 25 -24.74 0.25 -14.68
C VAL A 25 -25.68 -0.61 -15.52
N PHE A 26 -25.29 -0.98 -16.74
CA PHE A 26 -26.10 -1.88 -17.58
C PHE A 26 -25.99 -3.36 -17.16
N TYR A 27 -24.82 -3.78 -16.67
CA TYR A 27 -24.57 -5.16 -16.27
C TYR A 27 -25.17 -5.51 -14.90
N PHE A 28 -25.20 -4.55 -13.96
CA PHE A 28 -25.80 -4.69 -12.63
C PHE A 28 -26.96 -3.71 -12.43
N PRO A 29 -28.15 -4.01 -12.98
CA PRO A 29 -29.31 -3.13 -12.84
C PRO A 29 -29.82 -3.00 -11.39
N GLU A 30 -29.45 -3.93 -10.51
CA GLU A 30 -29.79 -3.93 -9.09
C GLU A 30 -28.94 -2.93 -8.27
N LEU A 31 -27.77 -2.54 -8.78
CA LEU A 31 -26.91 -1.54 -8.13
C LEU A 31 -27.39 -0.14 -8.49
N ASP A 32 -27.63 0.69 -7.47
CA ASP A 32 -27.98 2.10 -7.68
C ASP A 32 -26.88 2.84 -8.47
N PRO A 33 -27.19 3.40 -9.66
CA PRO A 33 -26.22 4.14 -10.46
C PRO A 33 -25.60 5.34 -9.73
N ILE A 34 -26.34 5.94 -8.78
CA ILE A 34 -25.86 7.06 -7.96
C ILE A 34 -24.80 6.57 -6.98
N PHE A 35 -25.00 5.39 -6.39
CA PHE A 35 -24.05 4.76 -5.49
C PHE A 35 -22.73 4.44 -6.19
N ILE A 36 -22.77 3.86 -7.40
CA ILE A 36 -21.55 3.57 -8.20
C ILE A 36 -20.81 4.88 -8.51
N LEU A 37 -21.54 5.94 -8.88
CA LEU A 37 -20.97 7.24 -9.20
C LEU A 37 -20.29 7.88 -7.98
N ASP A 38 -20.95 7.89 -6.81
CA ASP A 38 -20.37 8.42 -5.56
C ASP A 38 -19.07 7.69 -5.23
N ARG A 39 -19.07 6.36 -5.19
CA ARG A 39 -17.87 5.58 -4.83
C ARG A 39 -16.74 5.77 -5.84
N GLY A 40 -17.05 5.70 -7.14
CA GLY A 40 -16.05 5.92 -8.19
C GLY A 40 -15.47 7.34 -8.19
N SER A 41 -16.28 8.36 -7.87
CA SER A 41 -15.80 9.74 -7.77
C SER A 41 -14.81 9.93 -6.62
N ARG A 42 -15.00 9.24 -5.48
CA ARG A 42 -14.05 9.27 -4.35
C ARG A 42 -12.72 8.62 -4.74
N TYR A 43 -12.75 7.49 -5.44
CA TYR A 43 -11.52 6.85 -5.95
C TYR A 43 -10.80 7.74 -6.96
N PHE A 44 -11.54 8.39 -7.86
CA PHE A 44 -10.99 9.35 -8.79
C PHE A 44 -10.31 10.53 -8.08
N LEU A 45 -10.97 11.13 -7.08
CA LEU A 45 -10.40 12.25 -6.32
C LEU A 45 -9.08 11.86 -5.65
N LEU A 46 -9.02 10.70 -5.00
CA LEU A 46 -7.78 10.20 -4.41
C LEU A 46 -6.68 10.05 -5.48
N TYR A 47 -7.00 9.46 -6.62
CA TYR A 47 -6.06 9.28 -7.72
C TYR A 47 -5.55 10.60 -8.32
N VAL A 48 -6.43 11.60 -8.49
CA VAL A 48 -6.09 12.91 -9.06
C VAL A 48 -5.03 13.61 -8.23
N PHE A 49 -5.11 13.56 -6.90
CA PHE A 49 -4.10 14.19 -6.05
C PHE A 49 -2.70 13.62 -6.31
N TYR A 50 -2.57 12.29 -6.41
CA TYR A 50 -1.31 11.64 -6.73
C TYR A 50 -0.85 11.94 -8.16
N PHE A 51 -1.77 11.93 -9.12
CA PHE A 51 -1.43 12.26 -10.51
C PHE A 51 -0.94 13.70 -10.65
N LEU A 52 -1.61 14.66 -10.02
CA LEU A 52 -1.19 16.07 -10.02
C LEU A 52 0.19 16.22 -9.40
N ALA A 53 0.45 15.59 -8.25
CA ALA A 53 1.77 15.61 -7.64
C ALA A 53 2.85 15.10 -8.61
N LEU A 54 2.62 13.95 -9.25
CA LEU A 54 3.54 13.37 -10.23
C LEU A 54 3.71 14.27 -11.46
N TYR A 55 2.61 14.80 -12.00
CA TYR A 55 2.62 15.70 -13.15
C TYR A 55 3.42 16.97 -12.88
N TYR A 56 3.23 17.59 -11.71
CA TYR A 56 4.00 18.75 -11.31
C TYR A 56 5.47 18.40 -11.09
N SER A 57 5.79 17.28 -10.43
CA SER A 57 7.17 16.83 -10.25
C SER A 57 7.90 16.62 -11.58
N LEU A 58 7.24 16.08 -12.61
CA LEU A 58 7.82 15.92 -13.96
C LEU A 58 8.10 17.26 -14.67
N ARG A 59 7.51 18.36 -14.21
CA ARG A 59 7.75 19.71 -14.76
C ARG A 59 8.91 20.43 -14.10
N GLN A 60 9.30 19.99 -12.90
CA GLN A 60 10.31 20.65 -12.11
C GLN A 60 11.70 20.41 -12.68
N ASN A 61 12.59 21.39 -12.54
CA ASN A 61 13.99 21.18 -12.88
C ASN A 61 14.65 20.30 -11.81
N ILE A 62 15.79 19.69 -12.15
CA ILE A 62 16.56 18.88 -11.19
C ILE A 62 16.90 19.67 -9.92
N LYS A 63 17.14 20.98 -10.04
CA LYS A 63 17.42 21.87 -8.90
C LYS A 63 16.23 21.98 -7.96
N ASP A 64 15.03 22.15 -8.50
CA ASP A 64 13.79 22.30 -7.74
C ASP A 64 13.41 20.97 -7.07
N ILE A 65 13.61 19.84 -7.76
CA ILE A 65 13.43 18.50 -7.20
C ILE A 65 14.40 18.27 -6.02
N ARG A 66 15.67 18.66 -6.18
CA ARG A 66 16.66 18.56 -5.10
C ARG A 66 16.32 19.44 -3.90
N ALA A 67 15.85 20.66 -4.14
CA ALA A 67 15.39 21.57 -3.09
C ALA A 67 14.17 21.00 -2.34
N GLY A 68 13.19 20.46 -3.06
CA GLY A 68 12.03 19.79 -2.49
C GLY A 68 12.41 18.57 -1.64
N ALA A 69 13.32 17.72 -2.15
CA ALA A 69 13.85 16.58 -1.40
C ALA A 69 14.58 17.03 -0.12
N ALA A 70 15.40 18.08 -0.19
CA ALA A 70 16.05 18.66 0.99
C ALA A 70 15.04 19.19 2.01
N LEU A 71 13.99 19.87 1.57
CA LEU A 71 12.92 20.35 2.46
C LEU A 71 12.21 19.19 3.17
N ILE A 72 11.85 18.13 2.44
CA ILE A 72 11.25 16.92 3.03
C ILE A 72 12.16 16.34 4.10
N ILE A 73 13.46 16.20 3.82
CA ILE A 73 14.45 15.68 4.77
C ILE A 73 14.53 16.57 6.02
N ILE A 74 14.57 17.89 5.84
CA ILE A 74 14.59 18.85 6.96
C ILE A 74 13.34 18.70 7.83
N VAL A 75 12.15 18.61 7.23
CA VAL A 75 10.89 18.46 7.96
C VAL A 75 10.86 17.14 8.73
N VAL A 76 11.31 16.04 8.12
CA VAL A 76 11.36 14.73 8.79
C VAL A 76 12.37 14.72 9.93
N ILE A 77 13.57 15.27 9.73
CA ILE A 77 14.58 15.38 10.80
C ILE A 77 14.08 16.27 11.93
N PHE A 78 13.49 17.43 11.61
CA PHE A 78 12.90 18.33 12.60
C PHE A 78 11.79 17.62 13.40
N SER A 79 10.94 16.86 12.73
CA SER A 79 9.90 16.04 13.33
C SER A 79 10.46 14.96 14.27
N VAL A 80 11.58 14.32 13.90
CA VAL A 80 12.30 13.37 14.79
C VAL A 80 12.86 14.09 16.00
N LEU A 81 13.56 15.21 15.80
CA LEU A 81 14.17 16.00 16.88
C LEU A 81 13.12 16.49 17.88
N LEU A 82 11.98 17.01 17.41
CA LEU A 82 10.89 17.42 18.27
C LEU A 82 10.30 16.26 19.08
N ASN A 83 10.17 15.06 18.50
CA ASN A 83 9.70 13.89 19.27
C ASN A 83 10.64 13.54 20.43
N TYR A 84 11.94 13.73 20.26
CA TYR A 84 12.93 13.43 21.31
C TYR A 84 13.07 14.56 22.33
N LEU A 85 13.02 15.82 21.89
CA LEU A 85 13.24 16.99 22.75
C LEU A 85 12.01 17.36 23.57
N ASP A 86 10.82 17.30 22.97
CA ASP A 86 9.57 17.59 23.65
C ASP A 86 8.44 16.70 23.11
N PRO A 87 8.33 15.45 23.60
CA PRO A 87 7.29 14.53 23.20
C PRO A 87 5.87 15.08 23.45
N ALA A 88 5.69 16.01 24.39
CA ALA A 88 4.37 16.50 24.78
C ALA A 88 3.73 17.37 23.68
N ILE A 89 4.52 18.14 22.92
CA ILE A 89 4.04 18.94 21.77
C ILE A 89 3.39 18.04 20.71
N ILE A 90 3.94 16.84 20.55
CA ILE A 90 3.54 15.90 19.50
C ILE A 90 2.48 14.94 19.99
N ASN A 91 2.58 14.46 21.24
CA ASN A 91 1.68 13.42 21.77
C ASN A 91 0.38 13.97 22.36
N ASN A 92 0.35 15.25 22.74
CA ASN A 92 -0.86 15.90 23.24
C ASN A 92 -1.58 16.65 22.13
N LYS A 93 -2.87 16.92 22.35
CA LYS A 93 -3.63 17.89 21.55
C LYS A 93 -2.90 19.23 21.49
N SER A 94 -2.65 19.69 20.27
CA SER A 94 -1.99 20.95 19.97
C SER A 94 -2.54 21.53 18.66
N ILE A 95 -2.10 22.74 18.30
CA ILE A 95 -2.40 23.34 16.99
C ILE A 95 -1.91 22.44 15.84
N ILE A 96 -0.91 21.60 16.10
CA ILE A 96 -0.31 20.68 15.13
C ILE A 96 -1.07 19.34 15.09
N GLN A 97 -1.62 18.87 16.23
CA GLN A 97 -2.34 17.61 16.35
C GLN A 97 -3.68 17.76 17.08
N TYR A 98 -4.81 17.54 16.41
CA TYR A 98 -6.15 17.78 16.99
C TYR A 98 -6.65 16.65 17.93
N ASN A 99 -6.01 15.47 17.91
CA ASN A 99 -6.46 14.29 18.67
C ASN A 99 -5.42 13.81 19.68
N ASP A 100 -5.90 13.38 20.85
CA ASP A 100 -5.07 12.72 21.87
C ASP A 100 -4.66 11.32 21.39
N PHE A 101 -3.52 10.83 21.86
CA PHE A 101 -2.92 9.63 21.30
C PHE A 101 -3.09 8.36 22.12
N ILE A 102 -3.20 7.23 21.40
CA ILE A 102 -3.48 5.88 21.93
C ILE A 102 -2.18 5.16 22.38
N SER A 103 -0.97 5.59 21.96
CA SER A 103 0.29 4.87 22.28
C SER A 103 1.55 5.77 22.42
N PRO A 104 1.64 6.67 23.42
CA PRO A 104 2.63 7.76 23.51
C PRO A 104 4.11 7.39 23.51
N GLU A 105 4.46 6.11 23.70
CA GLU A 105 5.85 5.66 23.75
C GLU A 105 6.52 5.49 22.37
N ARG A 106 5.77 5.55 21.27
CA ARG A 106 6.30 5.37 19.91
C ARG A 106 6.58 6.70 19.23
N LEU A 107 7.73 6.80 18.55
CA LEU A 107 8.05 7.93 17.68
C LEU A 107 7.03 8.01 16.54
N ARG A 108 6.33 9.14 16.41
CA ARG A 108 5.30 9.33 15.36
C ARG A 108 5.45 10.60 14.54
N GLY A 109 6.34 11.51 14.91
CA GLY A 109 6.50 12.74 14.14
C GLY A 109 5.24 13.59 14.08
N PHE A 110 5.05 14.26 12.95
CA PHE A 110 3.79 14.92 12.59
C PHE A 110 2.76 13.95 11.96
N SER A 111 3.00 12.64 12.01
CA SER A 111 2.05 11.64 11.54
C SER A 111 1.06 11.26 12.64
N LEU A 112 -0.15 10.87 12.24
CA LEU A 112 -1.15 10.27 13.14
C LEU A 112 -0.72 8.87 13.60
N GLU A 113 -0.03 8.12 12.73
CA GLU A 113 0.43 6.75 13.00
C GLU A 113 1.95 6.63 12.96
N ALA A 114 2.51 5.88 13.92
CA ALA A 114 3.94 5.60 14.01
C ALA A 114 4.47 4.75 12.82
N SER A 115 3.63 3.88 12.26
CA SER A 115 3.92 3.08 11.06
C SER A 115 4.22 3.99 9.86
N VAL A 116 3.35 4.96 9.63
CA VAL A 116 3.45 5.98 8.56
C VAL A 116 4.67 6.86 8.77
N PHE A 117 4.98 7.22 10.02
CA PHE A 117 6.19 7.98 10.32
C PHE A 117 7.47 7.20 10.03
N GLY A 118 7.53 5.92 10.40
CA GLY A 118 8.65 5.04 10.04
C GLY A 118 8.86 4.95 8.53
N TYR A 119 7.76 4.91 7.76
CA TYR A 119 7.82 4.96 6.29
C TYR A 119 8.39 6.31 5.78
N GLN A 120 7.94 7.44 6.32
CA GLN A 120 8.45 8.77 5.96
C GLN A 120 9.96 8.90 6.22
N ILE A 121 10.45 8.35 7.34
CA ILE A 121 11.88 8.34 7.68
C ILE A 121 12.66 7.51 6.64
N VAL A 122 12.22 6.30 6.33
CA VAL A 122 12.85 5.45 5.30
C VAL A 122 12.91 6.17 3.94
N CYS A 123 11.81 6.79 3.50
CA CYS A 123 11.78 7.58 2.27
C CYS A 123 12.74 8.77 2.29
N SER A 124 12.84 9.48 3.42
CA SER A 124 13.76 10.61 3.58
C SER A 124 15.23 10.20 3.47
N ILE A 125 15.60 9.04 4.03
CA ILE A 125 16.96 8.49 3.93
C ILE A 125 17.27 8.10 2.50
N LEU A 126 16.31 7.48 1.80
CA LEU A 126 16.46 7.13 0.39
C LEU A 126 16.66 8.39 -0.47
N LEU A 127 15.90 9.45 -0.24
CA LEU A 127 16.10 10.74 -0.91
C LEU A 127 17.47 11.33 -0.59
N LEU A 128 17.89 11.30 0.68
CA LEU A 128 19.19 11.80 1.11
C LEU A 128 20.34 11.04 0.43
N ALA A 129 20.24 9.72 0.37
CA ALA A 129 21.20 8.87 -0.31
C ALA A 129 21.33 9.19 -1.80
N VAL A 130 20.22 9.51 -2.47
CA VAL A 130 20.24 9.97 -3.86
C VAL A 130 20.90 11.36 -3.99
N LEU A 131 20.61 12.29 -3.07
CA LEU A 131 21.21 13.63 -3.09
C LEU A 131 22.72 13.61 -2.85
N LEU A 132 23.18 12.75 -1.93
CA LEU A 132 24.58 12.63 -1.53
C LEU A 132 25.33 11.51 -2.27
N ASN A 133 24.69 10.82 -3.22
CA ASN A 133 25.25 9.69 -3.98
C ASN A 133 25.85 8.58 -3.09
N TRP A 134 25.12 8.14 -2.07
CA TRP A 134 25.57 7.05 -1.21
C TRP A 134 25.69 5.73 -1.97
N SER A 135 26.65 4.90 -1.58
CA SER A 135 26.75 3.53 -2.09
C SER A 135 25.55 2.70 -1.63
N THR A 136 25.08 1.76 -2.46
CA THR A 136 23.93 0.91 -2.15
C THR A 136 24.11 0.17 -0.82
N PHE A 137 25.32 -0.30 -0.53
CA PHE A 137 25.62 -0.99 0.73
C PHE A 137 25.45 -0.07 1.95
N PHE A 138 25.98 1.15 1.87
CA PHE A 138 25.84 2.13 2.94
C PHE A 138 24.37 2.52 3.17
N LEU A 139 23.63 2.77 2.08
CA LEU A 139 22.21 3.07 2.13
C LEU A 139 21.41 1.96 2.84
N VAL A 140 21.63 0.70 2.47
CA VAL A 140 20.91 -0.44 3.05
C VAL A 140 21.16 -0.54 4.55
N THR A 141 22.43 -0.46 4.96
CA THR A 141 22.81 -0.56 6.38
C THR A 141 22.21 0.57 7.20
N VAL A 142 22.34 1.82 6.76
CA VAL A 142 21.81 2.99 7.48
C VAL A 142 20.28 2.91 7.60
N THR A 143 19.61 2.53 6.52
CA THR A 143 18.14 2.47 6.51
C THR A 143 17.62 1.35 7.41
N ILE A 144 18.27 0.19 7.48
CA ILE A 144 17.90 -0.89 8.41
C ILE A 144 18.07 -0.45 9.87
N VAL A 145 19.22 0.16 10.20
CA VAL A 145 19.48 0.65 11.57
C VAL A 145 18.41 1.66 11.99
N ILE A 146 18.09 2.62 11.12
CA ILE A 146 17.09 3.63 11.44
C ILE A 146 15.68 3.02 11.49
N ALA A 147 15.33 2.10 10.59
CA ALA A 147 14.04 1.42 10.64
C ALA A 147 13.83 0.67 11.98
N ILE A 148 14.88 0.02 12.51
CA ILE A 148 14.84 -0.62 13.83
C ILE A 148 14.64 0.42 14.94
N LEU A 149 15.38 1.53 14.91
CA LEU A 149 15.26 2.61 15.91
C LEU A 149 13.87 3.26 15.93
N THR A 150 13.20 3.34 14.78
CA THR A 150 11.82 3.87 14.71
C THR A 150 10.76 2.90 15.20
N THR A 151 11.13 1.68 15.62
CA THR A 151 10.22 0.62 16.13
C THR A 151 9.09 0.19 15.18
N SER A 152 9.13 0.63 13.92
CA SER A 152 8.11 0.31 12.92
C SER A 152 8.45 -1.00 12.20
N LYS A 153 7.90 -2.11 12.71
CA LYS A 153 8.04 -3.46 12.10
C LYS A 153 7.61 -3.46 10.62
N GLY A 154 6.54 -2.73 10.31
CA GLY A 154 6.01 -2.60 8.95
C GLY A 154 6.99 -1.91 8.00
N ALA A 155 7.56 -0.77 8.40
CA ALA A 155 8.52 -0.04 7.57
C ALA A 155 9.79 -0.87 7.31
N ALA A 156 10.31 -1.55 8.33
CA ALA A 156 11.46 -2.44 8.19
C ALA A 156 11.18 -3.60 7.21
N LEU A 157 10.02 -4.24 7.33
CA LEU A 157 9.63 -5.36 6.47
C LEU A 157 9.40 -4.91 5.02
N SER A 158 8.71 -3.79 4.80
CA SER A 158 8.52 -3.22 3.46
C SER A 158 9.86 -2.85 2.81
N PHE A 159 10.80 -2.28 3.58
CA PHE A 159 12.13 -1.95 3.08
C PHE A 159 12.94 -3.21 2.73
N LEU A 160 12.85 -4.25 3.55
CA LEU A 160 13.50 -5.55 3.29
C LEU A 160 12.99 -6.16 1.99
N ILE A 161 11.67 -6.16 1.77
CA ILE A 161 11.06 -6.62 0.50
C ILE A 161 11.61 -5.80 -0.68
N CYS A 162 11.72 -4.48 -0.54
CA CYS A 162 12.26 -3.60 -1.57
C CYS A 162 13.71 -3.96 -1.93
N ILE A 163 14.55 -4.24 -0.92
CA ILE A 163 15.93 -4.70 -1.12
C ILE A 163 15.97 -6.04 -1.87
N CYS A 164 15.12 -6.99 -1.48
CA CYS A 164 15.01 -8.28 -2.16
C CYS A 164 14.66 -8.10 -3.65
N PHE A 165 13.70 -7.23 -3.98
CA PHE A 165 13.37 -6.91 -5.38
C PHE A 165 14.53 -6.24 -6.11
N TYR A 166 15.18 -5.24 -5.49
CA TYR A 166 16.32 -4.55 -6.09
C TYR A 166 17.43 -5.53 -6.50
N PHE A 167 17.84 -6.41 -5.59
CA PHE A 167 18.88 -7.39 -5.88
C PHE A 167 18.38 -8.54 -6.77
N SER A 168 17.10 -8.87 -6.76
CA SER A 168 16.53 -9.83 -7.72
C SER A 168 16.64 -9.30 -9.16
N LEU A 169 16.34 -8.01 -9.36
CA LEU A 169 16.37 -7.38 -10.69
C LEU A 169 17.81 -7.08 -11.17
N LYS A 170 18.68 -6.57 -10.30
CA LYS A 170 20.06 -6.15 -10.67
C LYS A 170 21.17 -7.12 -10.29
N GLY A 171 20.90 -8.09 -9.43
CA GLY A 171 21.91 -9.03 -8.93
C GLY A 171 22.31 -10.10 -9.94
N LYS A 172 23.43 -10.76 -9.65
CA LYS A 172 23.92 -11.93 -10.40
C LYS A 172 22.96 -13.11 -10.25
N LEU A 173 22.92 -14.00 -11.25
CA LEU A 173 22.03 -15.17 -11.28
C LEU A 173 22.09 -16.00 -9.97
N MET A 174 23.28 -16.28 -9.46
CA MET A 174 23.47 -17.03 -8.20
C MET A 174 22.77 -16.36 -7.00
N PHE A 175 22.78 -15.03 -6.93
CA PHE A 175 22.10 -14.30 -5.87
C PHE A 175 20.57 -14.39 -6.01
N ARG A 176 20.05 -14.40 -7.24
CA ARG A 176 18.61 -14.58 -7.51
C ARG A 176 18.15 -15.98 -7.10
N VAL A 177 18.95 -17.01 -7.41
CA VAL A 177 18.68 -18.40 -7.01
C VAL A 177 18.68 -18.51 -5.48
N LEU A 178 19.67 -17.94 -4.79
CA LEU A 178 19.70 -17.92 -3.33
C LEU A 178 18.46 -17.23 -2.75
N LEU A 179 18.08 -16.06 -3.28
CA LEU A 179 16.89 -15.34 -2.86
C LEU A 179 15.61 -16.17 -3.04
N SER A 180 15.49 -16.89 -4.15
CA SER A 180 14.35 -17.77 -4.41
C SER A 180 14.29 -18.93 -3.41
N LEU A 181 15.42 -19.56 -3.10
CA LEU A 181 15.49 -20.63 -2.09
C LEU A 181 15.15 -20.10 -0.70
N CYS A 182 15.69 -18.94 -0.31
CA CYS A 182 15.34 -18.28 0.95
C CYS A 182 13.84 -17.95 1.01
N SER A 183 13.24 -17.49 -0.10
CA SER A 183 11.80 -17.19 -0.16
C SER A 183 10.93 -18.42 0.05
N ILE A 184 11.34 -19.58 -0.49
CA ILE A 184 10.64 -20.86 -0.29
C ILE A 184 10.71 -21.27 1.18
N VAL A 185 11.89 -21.21 1.80
CA VAL A 185 12.09 -21.56 3.21
C VAL A 185 11.31 -20.63 4.13
N ILE A 186 11.37 -19.31 3.90
CA ILE A 186 10.62 -18.32 4.68
C ILE A 186 9.11 -18.54 4.50
N SER A 187 8.64 -18.78 3.27
CA SER A 187 7.23 -19.06 3.02
C SER A 187 6.75 -20.31 3.75
N TYR A 188 7.57 -21.36 3.79
CA TYR A 188 7.27 -22.57 4.57
C TYR A 188 7.20 -22.30 6.08
N ILE A 189 8.13 -21.50 6.63
CA ILE A 189 8.11 -21.10 8.03
C ILE A 189 6.85 -20.28 8.35
N ILE A 190 6.52 -19.29 7.52
CA ILE A 190 5.30 -18.49 7.68
C ILE A 190 4.07 -19.39 7.63
N PHE A 191 4.01 -20.29 6.66
CA PHE A 191 2.91 -21.23 6.52
C PHE A 191 2.75 -22.12 7.76
N LYS A 192 3.84 -22.73 8.23
CA LYS A 192 3.81 -23.68 9.34
C LYS A 192 3.51 -23.04 10.68
N TYR A 193 4.09 -21.89 10.98
CA TYR A 193 4.05 -21.31 12.34
C TYR A 193 3.07 -20.16 12.51
N TYR A 194 2.65 -19.51 11.43
CA TYR A 194 1.75 -18.35 11.52
C TYR A 194 0.43 -18.63 10.81
N PHE A 195 0.46 -19.25 9.63
CA PHE A 195 -0.75 -19.51 8.87
C PHE A 195 -1.56 -20.67 9.43
N LEU A 196 -0.91 -21.78 9.86
CA LEU A 196 -1.62 -22.90 10.49
C LEU A 196 -2.26 -22.52 11.82
N ASP A 197 -1.55 -21.77 12.67
CA ASP A 197 -2.09 -21.31 13.96
C ASP A 197 -3.19 -20.27 13.77
N ALA A 198 -3.05 -19.38 12.77
CA ALA A 198 -4.13 -18.45 12.41
C ALA A 198 -5.34 -19.19 11.82
N LEU A 199 -5.15 -20.25 11.04
CA LEU A 199 -6.22 -21.13 10.55
C LEU A 199 -6.94 -21.85 11.70
N ALA A 200 -6.19 -22.39 12.66
CA ALA A 200 -6.74 -23.02 13.86
C ALA A 200 -7.51 -22.01 14.71
N SER A 201 -6.95 -20.82 14.91
CA SER A 201 -7.64 -19.72 15.59
C SER A 201 -8.87 -19.25 14.83
N ASP A 202 -8.89 -19.23 13.49
CA ASP A 202 -10.07 -18.82 12.71
C ASP A 202 -11.20 -19.87 12.78
N ILE A 203 -10.85 -21.15 12.92
CA ILE A 203 -11.79 -22.24 13.26
C ILE A 203 -12.42 -21.98 14.64
N ASP A 204 -11.65 -21.44 15.59
CA ASP A 204 -12.09 -21.22 16.98
C ASP A 204 -12.73 -19.84 17.25
N THR A 205 -12.38 -18.79 16.50
CA THR A 205 -12.72 -17.38 16.85
C THR A 205 -13.27 -16.50 15.72
N TYR A 206 -13.51 -17.06 14.52
CA TYR A 206 -14.27 -16.46 13.41
C TYR A 206 -13.68 -15.18 12.74
N SER A 207 -13.41 -15.30 11.44
CA SER A 207 -13.53 -14.32 10.31
C SER A 207 -12.27 -13.78 9.62
N SER A 208 -11.10 -13.70 10.25
CA SER A 208 -10.04 -12.85 9.67
C SER A 208 -9.26 -13.49 8.51
N VAL A 209 -9.08 -14.81 8.48
CA VAL A 209 -8.33 -15.49 7.40
C VAL A 209 -9.24 -15.72 6.20
N ALA A 210 -10.48 -16.14 6.43
CA ALA A 210 -11.49 -16.30 5.38
C ALA A 210 -11.74 -14.97 4.64
N THR A 211 -11.94 -13.87 5.36
CA THR A 211 -12.19 -12.56 4.73
C THR A 211 -10.98 -12.04 3.97
N ARG A 212 -9.78 -12.03 4.58
CA ARG A 212 -8.56 -11.53 3.91
C ARG A 212 -8.13 -12.41 2.74
N GLY A 213 -8.21 -13.73 2.90
CA GLY A 213 -7.90 -14.70 1.86
C GLY A 213 -8.86 -14.60 0.68
N THR A 214 -10.16 -14.49 0.95
CA THR A 214 -11.17 -14.33 -0.09
C THR A 214 -10.95 -13.02 -0.86
N MET A 215 -10.79 -11.89 -0.17
CA MET A 215 -10.56 -10.60 -0.83
C MET A 215 -9.25 -10.57 -1.64
N PHE A 216 -8.20 -11.26 -1.18
CA PHE A 216 -6.96 -11.42 -1.95
C PHE A 216 -7.20 -12.19 -3.25
N ILE A 217 -7.90 -13.33 -3.19
CA ILE A 217 -8.20 -14.16 -4.37
C ILE A 217 -9.17 -13.45 -5.31
N VAL A 218 -10.17 -12.74 -4.78
CA VAL A 218 -11.07 -11.87 -5.55
C VAL A 218 -10.27 -10.81 -6.31
N GLY A 219 -9.36 -10.10 -5.64
CA GLY A 219 -8.49 -9.12 -6.29
C GLY A 219 -7.64 -9.73 -7.42
N LEU A 220 -7.10 -10.93 -7.19
CA LEU A 220 -6.33 -11.66 -8.20
C LEU A 220 -7.20 -12.08 -9.40
N LYS A 221 -8.41 -12.57 -9.14
CA LYS A 221 -9.38 -12.95 -10.18
C LYS A 221 -9.80 -11.73 -11.01
N ILE A 222 -10.17 -10.63 -10.36
CA ILE A 222 -10.50 -9.36 -11.04
C ILE A 222 -9.35 -8.92 -11.95
N PHE A 223 -8.10 -8.99 -11.48
CA PHE A 223 -6.93 -8.62 -12.28
C PHE A 223 -6.73 -9.55 -13.49
N LEU A 224 -6.93 -10.86 -13.33
CA LEU A 224 -6.78 -11.82 -14.44
C LEU A 224 -7.86 -11.64 -15.51
N PHE A 225 -9.10 -11.37 -15.12
CA PHE A 225 -10.21 -11.14 -16.06
C PHE A 225 -10.18 -9.72 -16.66
N ASN A 226 -9.64 -8.74 -15.93
CA ASN A 226 -9.55 -7.35 -16.34
C ASN A 226 -8.09 -6.87 -16.25
N PRO A 227 -7.19 -7.29 -17.16
CA PRO A 227 -5.76 -6.97 -17.08
C PRO A 227 -5.45 -5.49 -17.23
N LEU A 228 -6.36 -4.73 -17.85
CA LEU A 228 -6.30 -3.26 -17.96
C LEU A 228 -6.95 -2.55 -16.75
N GLY A 229 -7.44 -3.31 -15.77
CA GLY A 229 -8.24 -2.82 -14.66
C GLY A 229 -9.69 -2.53 -15.04
N VAL A 230 -10.47 -2.16 -14.03
CA VAL A 230 -11.92 -1.92 -14.10
C VAL A 230 -12.29 -0.44 -13.94
N GLY A 231 -11.29 0.44 -14.04
CA GLY A 231 -11.42 1.88 -13.81
C GLY A 231 -11.83 2.23 -12.38
N PHE A 232 -12.14 3.51 -12.15
CA PHE A 232 -12.56 3.99 -10.83
C PHE A 232 -13.97 3.53 -10.43
N PHE A 233 -14.86 3.35 -11.43
CA PHE A 233 -16.27 3.05 -11.21
C PHE A 233 -16.57 1.54 -11.19
N GLY A 234 -15.70 0.72 -11.76
CA GLY A 234 -15.92 -0.73 -11.84
C GLY A 234 -15.37 -1.54 -10.67
N TYR A 235 -14.58 -0.94 -9.79
CA TYR A 235 -13.93 -1.65 -8.68
C TYR A 235 -14.93 -2.38 -7.78
N LEU A 236 -15.95 -1.66 -7.32
CA LEU A 236 -16.95 -2.21 -6.40
C LEU A 236 -17.90 -3.21 -7.10
N PRO A 237 -18.47 -2.91 -8.29
CA PRO A 237 -19.22 -3.90 -9.08
C PRO A 237 -18.44 -5.19 -9.35
N SER A 238 -17.14 -5.09 -9.65
CA SER A 238 -16.30 -6.26 -9.89
C SER A 238 -16.10 -7.10 -8.62
N ILE A 239 -15.99 -6.47 -7.45
CA ILE A 239 -15.95 -7.22 -6.20
C ILE A 239 -17.25 -8.02 -6.05
N TYR A 240 -18.42 -7.41 -6.27
CA TYR A 240 -19.70 -8.12 -6.20
C TYR A 240 -19.78 -9.30 -7.17
N ASP A 241 -19.37 -9.11 -8.43
CA ASP A 241 -19.42 -10.15 -9.48
C ASP A 241 -18.55 -11.37 -9.14
N PHE A 242 -17.33 -11.13 -8.67
CA PHE A 242 -16.34 -12.19 -8.52
C PHE A 242 -16.34 -12.85 -7.13
N THR A 243 -16.92 -12.21 -6.10
CA THR A 243 -16.82 -12.69 -4.70
C THR A 243 -17.53 -14.02 -4.48
N SER A 244 -18.77 -14.17 -4.95
CA SER A 244 -19.56 -15.41 -4.79
C SER A 244 -18.81 -16.63 -5.35
N GLY A 245 -18.35 -16.54 -6.60
CA GLY A 245 -17.60 -17.62 -7.24
C GLY A 245 -16.21 -17.88 -6.63
N VAL A 246 -15.63 -16.92 -5.89
CA VAL A 246 -14.40 -17.17 -5.12
C VAL A 246 -14.72 -17.85 -3.80
N ILE A 247 -15.79 -17.46 -3.11
CA ILE A 247 -16.25 -18.16 -1.90
C ILE A 247 -16.49 -19.63 -2.21
N ASP A 248 -17.21 -19.95 -3.30
CA ASP A 248 -17.47 -21.34 -3.71
C ASP A 248 -16.18 -22.12 -3.99
N PHE A 249 -15.21 -21.47 -4.66
CA PHE A 249 -13.92 -22.07 -4.95
C PHE A 249 -13.13 -22.38 -3.66
N ILE A 250 -13.08 -21.45 -2.71
CA ILE A 250 -12.36 -21.66 -1.45
C ILE A 250 -13.10 -22.71 -0.60
N LYS A 251 -14.43 -22.61 -0.49
CA LYS A 251 -15.27 -23.53 0.29
C LYS A 251 -15.17 -24.98 -0.22
N SER A 252 -14.98 -25.20 -1.52
CA SER A 252 -14.78 -26.55 -2.06
C SER A 252 -13.46 -27.20 -1.62
N HIS A 253 -12.43 -26.42 -1.28
CA HIS A 253 -11.14 -26.91 -0.80
C HIS A 253 -10.99 -26.82 0.73
N PHE A 254 -11.64 -25.84 1.34
CA PHE A 254 -11.58 -25.51 2.76
C PHE A 254 -13.00 -25.27 3.31
N PRO A 255 -13.82 -26.34 3.46
CA PRO A 255 -15.24 -26.22 3.81
C PRO A 255 -15.49 -25.77 5.25
N PHE A 256 -14.45 -25.79 6.10
CA PHE A 256 -14.51 -25.45 7.52
C PHE A 256 -14.29 -23.95 7.80
N LEU A 257 -14.02 -23.13 6.78
CA LEU A 257 -13.89 -21.69 6.93
C LEU A 257 -15.27 -21.02 7.01
N ASN A 258 -15.42 -20.03 7.90
CA ASN A 258 -16.64 -19.21 7.96
C ASN A 258 -16.55 -18.03 6.97
N PHE A 259 -17.55 -17.88 6.11
CA PHE A 259 -17.66 -16.82 5.12
C PHE A 259 -18.79 -15.81 5.40
N ASP A 260 -19.45 -15.89 6.56
CA ASP A 260 -20.61 -15.03 6.92
C ASP A 260 -20.32 -13.54 6.73
N GLU A 261 -19.13 -13.08 7.13
CA GLU A 261 -18.69 -11.70 6.90
C GLU A 261 -18.57 -11.40 5.39
N VAL A 262 -18.00 -12.32 4.62
CA VAL A 262 -17.75 -12.10 3.19
C VAL A 262 -19.02 -12.12 2.36
N TYR A 263 -20.03 -12.90 2.78
CA TYR A 263 -21.36 -12.87 2.17
C TYR A 263 -22.05 -11.52 2.33
N THR A 264 -21.68 -10.68 3.31
CA THR A 264 -22.19 -9.30 3.37
C THR A 264 -21.66 -8.41 2.23
N TYR A 265 -20.57 -8.83 1.57
CA TYR A 265 -20.01 -8.19 0.39
C TYR A 265 -20.49 -8.82 -0.92
N THR A 266 -21.47 -9.74 -0.88
CA THR A 266 -22.23 -10.21 -2.05
C THR A 266 -23.63 -9.59 -1.99
N ILE A 267 -24.18 -9.20 -3.14
CA ILE A 267 -25.57 -8.71 -3.23
C ILE A 267 -26.52 -9.89 -3.05
#